data_AF-A0A4R1K797-F1
#
_entry.id   AF-A0A4R1K797-F1
#
_cell.length_a   1.000
_cell.length_b   1.000
_cell.length_c   1.000
_cell.angle_alpha   90.00
_cell.angle_beta   90.00
_cell.angle_gamma   90.00
#
_symmetry.space_group_name_H-M   'P 1'
#
loop_
_entity.id
_entity.type
_entity.pdbx_description
1 polymer ?
#
loop_
_entity_poly.entity_id
_entity_poly.type
_entity_poly.pdbx_seq_one_letter_code
_entity_poly.pdbx_strand_id
1 'polypeptide(L)'
;MRSLLLAAVLFLFIQQGYAKQPDSTFAKPFRDGSPACTSCHSIAAAGYTATAWGPDISGLADMLGDDPQGWADFAKSSGIPAMDAAYAGSRLTAEDFRDLAAAYAALPPAEGEPKLTGREIAGYAVLVLLITAGLAKIIFRRNPELEND
;
A
#
# COMPACT_ATOMS: atom_id res chain seq x y z
N MET A 1 -10.37 -39.17 3.26
CA MET A 1 -9.65 -38.39 2.23
C MET A 1 -9.98 -36.90 2.26
N ARG A 2 -11.26 -36.49 2.34
CA ARG A 2 -11.67 -35.07 2.42
C ARG A 2 -11.10 -34.31 3.64
N SER A 3 -10.99 -34.96 4.80
CA SER A 3 -10.47 -34.32 6.02
C SER A 3 -8.95 -34.06 6.01
N LEU A 4 -8.18 -34.85 5.23
CA LEU A 4 -6.74 -34.64 5.06
C LEU A 4 -6.42 -33.46 4.13
N LEU A 5 -7.25 -33.26 3.09
CA LEU A 5 -7.16 -32.10 2.21
C LEU A 5 -7.49 -30.79 2.94
N LEU A 6 -8.52 -30.80 3.80
CA LEU A 6 -8.85 -29.63 4.61
C LEU A 6 -7.72 -29.26 5.59
N ALA A 7 -7.13 -30.26 6.24
CA ALA A 7 -6.00 -30.05 7.14
C ALA A 7 -4.75 -29.53 6.40
N ALA A 8 -4.45 -30.06 5.21
CA ALA A 8 -3.32 -29.61 4.39
C ALA A 8 -3.48 -28.17 3.87
N VAL A 9 -4.70 -27.80 3.46
CA VAL A 9 -5.02 -26.42 3.05
C VAL A 9 -4.91 -25.48 4.24
N LEU A 10 -5.46 -25.86 5.41
CA LEU A 10 -5.33 -25.05 6.63
C LEU A 10 -3.86 -24.90 7.06
N PHE A 11 -3.05 -25.96 6.93
CA PHE A 11 -1.62 -25.92 7.24
C PHE A 11 -0.83 -25.03 6.28
N LEU A 12 -1.18 -25.02 4.98
CA LEU A 12 -0.61 -24.12 3.98
C LEU A 12 -0.98 -22.65 4.24
N PHE A 13 -2.22 -22.37 4.65
CA PHE A 13 -2.65 -21.02 5.05
C PHE A 13 -1.95 -20.56 6.34
N ILE A 14 -1.75 -21.45 7.30
CA ILE A 14 -1.02 -21.13 8.54
C ILE A 14 0.46 -20.86 8.23
N GLN A 15 1.09 -21.64 7.33
CA GLN A 15 2.48 -21.41 6.93
C GLN A 15 2.67 -20.06 6.22
N GLN A 16 1.68 -19.58 5.45
CA GLN A 16 1.72 -18.25 4.82
C GLN A 16 1.60 -17.11 5.84
N GLY A 17 0.88 -17.30 6.94
CA GLY A 17 0.75 -16.31 8.03
C GLY A 17 1.95 -16.23 8.98
N TYR A 18 2.88 -17.19 8.90
CA TYR A 18 4.14 -17.23 9.65
C TYR A 18 5.35 -16.92 8.75
N ALA A 19 5.16 -16.12 7.69
CA ALA A 19 6.30 -15.50 7.03
C ALA A 19 7.07 -14.71 8.10
N LYS A 20 8.27 -15.19 8.43
CA LYS A 20 9.15 -14.61 9.43
C LYS A 20 9.29 -13.13 9.09
N GLN A 21 8.69 -12.27 9.91
CA GLN A 21 8.81 -10.83 9.78
C GLN A 21 10.31 -10.52 9.76
N PRO A 22 10.84 -9.92 8.67
CA PRO A 22 12.28 -9.76 8.52
C PRO A 22 12.81 -9.05 9.76
N ASP A 23 13.87 -9.61 10.36
CA ASP A 23 14.34 -9.24 11.69
C ASP A 23 14.71 -7.74 11.81
N SER A 24 14.76 -6.99 10.71
CA SER A 24 14.73 -5.53 10.67
C SER A 24 14.73 -4.98 9.26
N THR A 25 13.92 -3.96 8.98
CA THR A 25 14.25 -2.98 7.94
C THR A 25 13.80 -1.56 8.31
N PHE A 26 12.68 -1.42 9.00
CA PHE A 26 12.13 -0.10 9.30
C PHE A 26 12.72 0.56 10.55
N ALA A 27 12.80 -0.17 11.66
CA ALA A 27 13.07 0.39 12.98
C ALA A 27 14.40 0.00 13.62
N LYS A 28 15.18 -0.90 13.00
CA LYS A 28 16.55 -1.16 13.43
C LYS A 28 17.52 -0.59 12.42
N PRO A 29 18.70 -0.11 12.87
CA PRO A 29 19.78 0.27 11.97
C PRO A 29 20.11 -0.86 10.99
N PHE A 30 20.61 -0.50 9.82
CA PHE A 30 21.14 -1.45 8.86
C PHE A 30 22.39 -2.14 9.39
N ARG A 31 22.80 -3.24 8.72
CA ARG A 31 23.93 -4.09 9.14
C ARG A 31 25.27 -3.35 9.23
N ASP A 32 25.42 -2.27 8.46
CA ASP A 32 26.63 -1.45 8.44
C ASP A 32 26.61 -0.30 9.47
N GLY A 33 25.53 -0.17 10.25
CA GLY A 33 25.31 0.89 11.23
C GLY A 33 24.56 2.11 10.69
N SER A 34 24.19 2.13 9.41
CA SER A 34 23.38 3.21 8.83
C SER A 34 22.02 3.31 9.53
N PRO A 35 21.45 4.52 9.64
CA PRO A 35 20.22 4.74 10.41
C PRO A 35 19.03 3.96 9.83
N ALA A 36 18.06 3.67 10.70
CA ALA A 36 16.81 3.05 10.28
C ALA A 36 15.92 4.07 9.54
N CYS A 37 15.05 3.62 8.65
CA CYS A 37 14.11 4.51 7.95
C CYS A 37 13.24 5.28 8.96
N THR A 38 12.81 4.62 10.03
CA THR A 38 11.98 5.24 11.08
C THR A 38 12.74 6.18 12.01
N SER A 39 14.05 6.36 11.81
CA SER A 39 14.79 7.42 12.51
C SER A 39 14.34 8.82 12.05
N CYS A 40 13.85 8.93 10.81
CA CYS A 40 13.39 10.20 10.24
C CYS A 40 11.94 10.14 9.73
N HIS A 41 11.43 8.99 9.33
CA HIS A 41 10.11 8.85 8.71
C HIS A 41 9.11 8.10 9.58
N SER A 42 7.83 8.37 9.41
CA SER A 42 6.78 7.45 9.86
C SER A 42 6.55 6.38 8.79
N ILE A 43 6.13 5.20 9.25
CA ILE A 43 5.65 4.10 8.40
C ILE A 43 4.38 3.58 9.09
N ALA A 44 3.32 4.38 9.03
CA ALA A 44 2.04 4.13 9.67
C ALA A 44 1.45 2.76 9.30
N ALA A 45 1.61 2.31 8.05
CA ALA A 45 1.15 0.97 7.62
C ALA A 45 1.87 -0.18 8.35
N ALA A 46 3.09 0.04 8.87
CA ALA A 46 3.79 -0.90 9.74
C ALA A 46 3.62 -0.59 11.24
N GLY A 47 2.76 0.36 11.61
CA GLY A 47 2.55 0.78 12.99
C GLY A 47 3.67 1.65 13.58
N TYR A 48 4.55 2.21 12.74
CA TYR A 48 5.60 3.13 13.18
C TYR A 48 5.14 4.58 13.04
N THR A 49 4.71 5.18 14.14
CA THR A 49 4.32 6.59 14.21
C THR A 49 5.27 7.33 15.15
N ALA A 50 6.10 8.22 14.61
CA ALA A 50 7.04 9.04 15.38
C ALA A 50 6.84 10.54 15.07
N THR A 51 7.47 11.42 15.85
CA THR A 51 7.74 12.81 15.44
C THR A 51 8.80 12.78 14.33
N ALA A 52 8.36 12.35 13.15
CA ALA A 52 9.18 12.15 11.98
C ALA A 52 9.61 13.52 11.40
N TRP A 53 10.90 13.68 11.14
CA TRP A 53 11.47 14.85 10.47
C TRP A 53 11.16 14.84 8.96
N GLY A 54 10.80 13.69 8.41
CA GLY A 54 10.36 13.47 7.04
C GLY A 54 8.90 13.00 6.96
N PRO A 55 8.32 12.96 5.75
CA PRO A 55 6.95 12.51 5.52
C PRO A 55 6.76 11.03 5.89
N ASP A 56 5.51 10.61 6.08
CA ASP A 56 5.18 9.18 6.14
C ASP A 56 5.47 8.52 4.79
N ILE A 57 6.16 7.38 4.83
CA ILE A 57 6.61 6.66 3.63
C ILE A 57 5.93 5.29 3.51
N SER A 58 4.75 5.09 4.11
CA SER A 58 4.01 3.83 4.01
C SER A 58 3.72 3.43 2.56
N GLY A 59 3.50 4.41 1.68
CA GLY A 59 3.24 4.21 0.25
C GLY A 59 4.48 4.20 -0.65
N LEU A 60 5.70 4.14 -0.09
CA LEU A 60 6.93 4.26 -0.89
C LEU A 60 7.08 3.15 -1.93
N ALA A 61 6.57 1.95 -1.63
CA ALA A 61 6.54 0.82 -2.55
C ALA A 61 5.74 1.10 -3.82
N ASP A 62 4.63 1.85 -3.71
CA ASP A 62 3.78 2.20 -4.85
C ASP A 62 4.52 3.14 -5.83
N MET A 63 5.56 3.86 -5.36
CA MET A 63 6.37 4.78 -6.16
C MET A 63 7.61 4.13 -6.75
N LEU A 64 8.32 3.31 -5.97
CA LEU A 64 9.61 2.72 -6.37
C LEU A 64 9.48 1.33 -6.99
N GLY A 65 8.36 0.63 -6.74
CA GLY A 65 8.17 -0.75 -7.15
C GLY A 65 9.18 -1.70 -6.48
N ASP A 66 9.48 -2.80 -7.18
CA ASP A 66 10.32 -3.89 -6.65
C ASP A 66 11.80 -3.79 -7.07
N ASP A 67 12.22 -2.72 -7.77
CA ASP A 67 13.59 -2.60 -8.30
C ASP A 67 14.60 -2.17 -7.22
N PRO A 68 15.52 -3.05 -6.78
CA PRO A 68 16.48 -2.72 -5.73
C PRO A 68 17.39 -1.55 -6.08
N GLN A 69 17.64 -1.28 -7.37
CA GLN A 69 18.46 -0.14 -7.78
C GLN A 69 17.70 1.18 -7.55
N GLY A 70 16.41 1.24 -7.89
CA GLY A 70 15.56 2.39 -7.56
C GLY A 70 15.51 2.70 -6.06
N TRP A 71 15.45 1.67 -5.21
CA TRP A 71 15.56 1.81 -3.76
C TRP A 71 16.92 2.36 -3.31
N ALA A 72 18.01 1.87 -3.91
CA ALA A 72 19.36 2.33 -3.60
C ALA A 72 19.58 3.79 -4.03
N ASP A 73 19.13 4.15 -5.23
CA ASP A 73 19.24 5.51 -5.78
C ASP A 73 18.39 6.49 -4.97
N PHE A 74 17.18 6.08 -4.57
CA PHE A 74 16.35 6.86 -3.65
C PHE A 74 17.03 7.07 -2.30
N ALA A 75 17.63 6.03 -1.72
CA ALA A 75 18.27 6.14 -0.41
C ALA A 75 19.56 6.97 -0.41
N LYS A 76 20.40 6.82 -1.43
CA LYS A 76 21.76 7.38 -1.49
C LYS A 76 21.86 8.69 -2.27
N SER A 77 20.88 8.98 -3.13
CA SER A 77 20.90 10.12 -4.05
C SER A 77 19.49 10.71 -4.24
N SER A 78 18.74 10.84 -3.15
CA SER A 78 17.42 11.45 -3.12
C SER A 78 17.41 12.91 -3.58
N GLY A 79 18.56 13.59 -3.51
CA GLY A 79 18.66 15.03 -3.67
C GLY A 79 18.25 15.81 -2.41
N ILE A 80 17.91 15.11 -1.33
CA ILE A 80 17.59 15.69 -0.02
C ILE A 80 18.87 15.68 0.81
N PRO A 81 19.49 16.84 1.13
CA PRO A 81 20.82 16.90 1.73
C PRO A 81 20.97 16.08 3.02
N ALA A 82 19.93 16.06 3.86
CA ALA A 82 19.96 15.31 5.13
C ALA A 82 19.95 13.79 4.91
N MET A 83 19.18 13.31 3.93
CA MET A 83 19.09 11.89 3.59
C MET A 83 20.36 11.43 2.88
N ASP A 84 20.81 12.19 1.89
CA ASP A 84 22.05 11.90 1.16
C ASP A 84 23.24 11.89 2.14
N ALA A 85 23.32 12.84 3.08
CA ALA A 85 24.36 12.82 4.11
C ALA A 85 24.29 11.60 5.05
N ALA A 86 23.08 11.11 5.36
CA ALA A 86 22.90 9.94 6.22
C ALA A 86 23.36 8.63 5.55
N TYR A 87 23.27 8.54 4.21
CA TYR A 87 23.54 7.30 3.47
C TYR A 87 24.73 7.36 2.49
N ALA A 88 25.34 8.53 2.24
CA ALA A 88 26.43 8.69 1.27
C ALA A 88 27.65 7.81 1.55
N GLY A 89 27.97 7.58 2.82
CA GLY A 89 29.08 6.70 3.24
C GLY A 89 28.68 5.26 3.52
N SER A 90 27.41 4.91 3.30
CA SER A 90 26.89 3.60 3.66
C SER A 90 27.39 2.50 2.74
N ARG A 91 27.63 1.32 3.32
CA ARG A 91 28.00 0.08 2.63
C ARG A 91 26.78 -0.79 2.32
N LEU A 92 25.58 -0.20 2.31
CA LEU A 92 24.34 -0.88 1.95
C LEU A 92 24.48 -1.51 0.56
N THR A 93 24.19 -2.81 0.49
CA THR A 93 24.27 -3.62 -0.72
C THR A 93 22.92 -3.71 -1.43
N ALA A 94 22.91 -4.24 -2.64
CA ALA A 94 21.67 -4.57 -3.34
C ALA A 94 20.81 -5.60 -2.57
N GLU A 95 21.43 -6.44 -1.72
CA GLU A 95 20.66 -7.33 -0.84
C GLU A 95 19.90 -6.55 0.23
N ASP A 96 20.52 -5.55 0.86
CA ASP A 96 19.84 -4.73 1.88
C ASP A 96 18.61 -4.02 1.29
N PHE A 97 18.73 -3.48 0.06
CA PHE A 97 17.62 -2.82 -0.61
C PHE A 97 16.55 -3.79 -1.14
N ARG A 98 16.92 -5.00 -1.53
CA ARG A 98 15.96 -6.06 -1.87
C ARG A 98 15.15 -6.49 -0.64
N ASP A 99 15.81 -6.65 0.50
CA ASP A 99 15.13 -7.00 1.75
C ASP A 99 14.21 -5.86 2.22
N LEU A 100 14.62 -4.60 2.00
CA LEU A 100 13.79 -3.42 2.24
C LEU A 100 12.56 -3.38 1.32
N ALA A 101 12.74 -3.58 0.01
CA ALA A 101 11.65 -3.64 -0.96
C ALA A 101 10.64 -4.75 -0.61
N ALA A 102 11.15 -5.94 -0.25
CA ALA A 102 10.32 -7.05 0.19
C ALA A 102 9.54 -6.75 1.48
N ALA A 103 10.16 -6.04 2.44
CA ALA A 103 9.47 -5.62 3.65
C ALA A 103 8.34 -4.61 3.37
N TYR A 104 8.55 -3.71 2.41
CA TYR A 104 7.54 -2.76 1.95
C TYR A 104 6.38 -3.44 1.20
N ALA A 105 6.68 -4.40 0.33
CA ALA A 105 5.67 -5.18 -0.38
C ALA A 105 4.80 -6.03 0.56
N ALA A 106 5.30 -6.35 1.76
CA ALA A 106 4.57 -7.08 2.79
C ALA A 106 3.71 -6.19 3.70
N LEU A 107 3.77 -4.85 3.55
CA LEU A 107 2.93 -3.95 4.32
C LEU A 107 1.45 -4.15 3.99
N PRO A 108 0.55 -4.00 4.98
CA PRO A 108 -0.86 -3.88 4.66
C PRO A 108 -1.05 -2.66 3.73
N PRO A 109 -2.03 -2.71 2.80
CA PRO A 109 -2.33 -1.57 1.95
C PRO A 109 -2.55 -0.35 2.84
N ALA A 110 -1.85 0.75 2.55
CA ALA A 110 -1.94 1.97 3.33
C ALA A 110 -3.41 2.36 3.48
N GLU A 111 -3.92 2.39 4.72
CA GLU A 111 -5.29 2.83 4.99
C GLU A 111 -5.39 4.30 4.58
N GLY A 112 -5.96 4.56 3.41
CA GLY A 112 -5.98 5.92 2.86
C GLY A 112 -6.78 6.11 1.58
N GLU A 113 -6.75 5.18 0.64
CA GLU A 113 -7.55 5.32 -0.59
C GLU A 113 -8.34 4.05 -0.90
N PRO A 114 -9.69 4.10 -0.91
CA PRO A 114 -10.43 3.07 -1.63
C PRO A 114 -9.99 3.17 -3.09
N LYS A 115 -9.16 2.22 -3.54
CA LYS A 115 -8.75 2.08 -4.95
C LYS A 115 -9.97 1.64 -5.78
N LEU A 116 -11.02 2.47 -5.83
CA LEU A 116 -12.05 2.36 -6.84
C LEU A 116 -11.37 2.70 -8.16
N THR A 117 -11.16 1.68 -8.97
CA THR A 117 -10.68 1.84 -10.33
C THR A 117 -11.65 2.73 -11.12
N GLY A 118 -11.18 3.45 -12.14
CA GLY A 118 -12.04 4.28 -12.98
C GLY A 118 -13.22 3.51 -13.59
N ARG A 119 -13.06 2.18 -13.77
CA ARG A 119 -14.12 1.27 -14.23
C ARG A 119 -15.22 1.06 -13.18
N GLU A 120 -14.87 1.00 -11.90
CA GLU A 120 -15.83 0.87 -10.80
C GLU A 120 -16.61 2.18 -10.62
N ILE A 121 -15.93 3.32 -10.70
CA ILE A 121 -16.59 4.65 -10.67
C ILE A 121 -17.59 4.78 -11.82
N ALA A 122 -17.19 4.41 -13.04
CA ALA A 122 -18.09 4.40 -14.19
C ALA A 122 -19.29 3.45 -13.99
N GLY A 123 -19.05 2.26 -13.41
CA GLY A 123 -20.11 1.31 -13.08
C GLY A 123 -21.14 1.89 -12.11
N TYR A 124 -20.69 2.52 -11.03
CA TYR A 124 -21.58 3.16 -10.07
C TYR A 124 -22.35 4.34 -10.67
N ALA A 125 -21.70 5.17 -11.50
CA ALA A 125 -22.35 6.29 -12.17
C ALA A 125 -23.50 5.81 -13.09
N VAL A 126 -23.27 4.75 -13.87
CA VAL A 126 -24.31 4.14 -14.73
C VAL A 126 -25.44 3.56 -13.88
N LEU A 127 -25.13 2.86 -12.80
CA LEU A 127 -26.15 2.28 -11.92
C LEU A 127 -27.06 3.36 -11.32
N VAL A 128 -26.48 4.45 -10.80
CA VAL A 128 -27.26 5.58 -10.26
C VAL A 128 -28.13 6.22 -11.34
N LEU A 129 -27.61 6.40 -12.55
CA LEU A 129 -28.36 6.97 -13.67
C LEU A 129 -29.53 6.08 -14.10
N LEU A 130 -29.36 4.75 -14.10
CA LEU A 130 -30.44 3.82 -14.41
C LEU A 130 -31.52 3.82 -13.32
N ILE A 131 -31.12 3.88 -12.05
CA ILE A 131 -32.07 3.95 -10.93
C ILE A 131 -32.88 5.25 -11.00
N THR A 132 -32.23 6.40 -11.19
CA THR A 132 -32.91 7.69 -11.27
C THR A 132 -33.84 7.76 -12.49
N ALA A 133 -33.39 7.29 -13.66
CA ALA A 133 -34.24 7.21 -14.85
C ALA A 133 -35.44 6.27 -14.67
N GLY A 134 -35.24 5.13 -14.00
CA GLY A 134 -36.31 4.19 -13.66
C GLY A 134 -37.36 4.80 -12.73
N LEU A 135 -36.90 5.48 -11.67
CA LEU A 135 -37.78 6.18 -10.73
C LEU A 135 -38.53 7.33 -11.40
N ALA A 136 -37.86 8.14 -12.21
CA ALA A 136 -38.49 9.21 -12.99
C ALA A 136 -39.59 8.64 -13.87
N LYS A 137 -39.31 7.56 -14.63
CA LYS A 137 -40.31 6.91 -15.48
C LYS A 137 -41.52 6.40 -14.69
N ILE A 138 -41.33 5.89 -13.48
CA ILE A 138 -42.44 5.42 -12.62
C ILE A 138 -43.29 6.60 -12.11
N ILE A 139 -42.65 7.70 -11.72
CA ILE A 139 -43.34 8.91 -11.25
C ILE A 139 -44.10 9.59 -12.39
N PHE A 140 -43.45 9.80 -13.54
CA PHE A 140 -44.06 10.46 -14.69
C PHE A 140 -45.12 9.59 -15.40
N ARG A 141 -45.01 8.25 -15.37
CA ARG A 141 -46.10 7.37 -15.84
C ARG A 141 -47.35 7.42 -14.96
N ARG A 142 -47.26 7.93 -13.73
CA ARG A 142 -48.37 7.97 -12.77
C ARG A 142 -49.14 9.30 -12.75
N ASN A 143 -48.75 10.30 -13.55
CA ASN A 143 -49.45 11.58 -13.65
C ASN A 143 -50.10 11.79 -15.03
N PRO A 144 -51.27 11.18 -15.31
CA PRO A 144 -52.09 11.52 -16.48
C PRO A 144 -52.75 12.92 -16.35
N GLU A 145 -52.67 13.59 -15.20
CA GLU A 145 -53.28 14.92 -14.98
C GLU A 145 -52.43 16.10 -15.49
N LEU A 146 -51.19 15.88 -15.95
CA LEU A 146 -50.36 16.94 -16.56
C LEU A 146 -50.50 17.01 -18.09
N GLU A 147 -51.32 16.15 -18.69
CA GLU A 147 -51.49 16.02 -20.14
C GLU A 147 -52.81 16.67 -20.66
N ASN A 148 -53.64 17.20 -19.75
CA ASN A 148 -54.96 17.78 -20.06
C ASN A 148 -55.10 19.26 -19.65
N ASP A 149 -54.07 20.09 -19.91
CA ASP A 149 -54.19 21.55 -19.98
C ASP A 149 -53.68 22.07 -21.33
#